data_AF-A0A7C3BF80-F1
#
_entry.id   AF-A0A7C3BF80-F1
#
_cell.length_a   1.000
_cell.length_b   1.000
_cell.length_c   1.000
_cell.angle_alpha   90.00
_cell.angle_beta   90.00
_cell.angle_gamma   90.00
#
_symmetry.space_group_name_H-M   'P 1'
#
loop_
_entity.id
_entity.type
_entity.pdbx_description
1 polymer ?
#
loop_
_entity_poly.entity_id
_entity_poly.type
_entity_poly.pdbx_seq_one_letter_code
_entity_poly.pdbx_strand_id
1 'polypeptide(L)'
;IIGLIMAAVFRRSEEVRAARFVTSASTSSGGRPLRQQAVFLSTLVFLLVFSTWGHGVGLWEKIFEAKWYLTALGAVLLAVQLKYFLNVRITYLFMVGVVVAMAAMAAPVPEIPYTIGIFGLSLVLFHTGGEARQWFESSYILARQILPILFIGVIMAGFFLGRPGGEEGMVSSKYVSGLVGGNAISSNLLASFMGVLMYFATLTEVPVLQGFMDAGMGKGPALSLLLAGPAVSLPSILVIRSVMGAKRTLAYILLVVICATMTGTMFGILINS
;
A
#
# COMPACT_ATOMS: atom_id res chain seq x y z
N ILE A 1 -1.16 13.91 -14.29
CA ILE A 1 -1.57 15.34 -14.37
C ILE A 1 -0.75 16.21 -13.42
N ILE A 2 -0.82 16.01 -12.11
CA ILE A 2 -0.10 16.82 -11.10
C ILE A 2 1.40 16.93 -11.41
N GLY A 3 2.07 15.81 -11.70
CA GLY A 3 3.49 15.80 -12.05
C GLY A 3 3.82 16.63 -13.31
N LEU A 4 2.94 16.62 -14.33
CA LEU A 4 3.12 17.44 -15.54
C LEU A 4 2.97 18.93 -15.24
N ILE A 5 1.99 19.29 -14.40
CA ILE A 5 1.80 20.68 -13.95
C ILE A 5 3.02 21.14 -13.14
N MET A 6 3.50 20.31 -12.22
CA MET A 6 4.71 20.60 -11.43
C MET A 6 5.95 20.79 -12.31
N ALA A 7 6.14 19.92 -13.30
CA ALA A 7 7.23 20.04 -14.27
C ALA A 7 7.12 21.33 -15.10
N ALA A 8 5.91 21.69 -15.54
CA ALA A 8 5.67 22.94 -16.28
C ALA A 8 5.95 24.20 -15.43
N VAL A 9 5.51 24.21 -14.18
CA VAL A 9 5.66 25.35 -13.26
C VAL A 9 7.10 25.51 -12.76
N PHE A 10 7.84 24.42 -12.55
CA PHE A 10 9.18 24.44 -11.94
C PHE A 10 10.34 24.01 -12.87
N ARG A 11 10.10 23.94 -14.19
CA ARG A 11 11.02 23.46 -15.24
C ARG A 11 12.49 23.84 -15.06
N ARG A 12 12.78 25.14 -14.89
CA ARG A 12 14.14 25.71 -14.78
C ARG A 12 14.95 25.20 -13.58
N SER A 13 14.25 24.66 -12.59
CA SER A 13 14.80 24.25 -11.31
C SER A 13 14.85 22.72 -11.14
N GLU A 14 14.27 21.97 -12.09
CA GLU A 14 14.46 20.54 -12.27
C GLU A 14 15.71 20.25 -13.10
N GLU A 15 15.99 21.04 -14.14
CA GLU A 15 17.20 20.91 -14.98
C GLU A 15 18.50 20.98 -14.13
N VAL A 16 18.58 21.94 -13.21
CA VAL A 16 19.71 22.12 -12.26
C VAL A 16 19.79 20.99 -11.22
N ARG A 17 18.67 20.29 -10.95
CA ARG A 17 18.64 19.16 -10.01
C ARG A 17 18.99 17.85 -10.70
N ALA A 18 18.47 17.62 -11.90
CA ALA A 18 18.82 16.49 -12.75
C ALA A 18 20.33 16.50 -13.06
N ALA A 19 20.89 17.67 -13.37
CA ALA A 19 22.33 17.83 -13.55
C ALA A 19 23.14 17.43 -12.29
N ARG A 20 22.66 17.77 -11.07
CA ARG A 20 23.31 17.38 -9.81
C ARG A 20 23.12 15.91 -9.45
N PHE A 21 21.98 15.31 -9.80
CA PHE A 21 21.67 13.91 -9.50
C PHE A 21 22.54 12.94 -10.31
N VAL A 22 22.84 13.30 -11.56
CA VAL A 22 23.79 12.56 -12.43
C VAL A 22 25.19 12.55 -11.82
N THR A 23 25.61 13.62 -11.14
CA THR A 23 26.92 13.69 -10.46
C THR A 23 26.98 12.87 -9.17
N SER A 24 25.86 12.69 -8.45
CA SER A 24 25.80 11.93 -7.19
C SER A 24 25.51 10.44 -7.35
N ALA A 25 25.05 9.99 -8.53
CA ALA A 25 24.71 8.58 -8.76
C ALA A 25 25.95 7.67 -8.90
N SER A 26 27.14 8.24 -9.09
CA SER A 26 28.40 7.49 -9.28
C SER A 26 29.02 6.94 -7.99
N THR A 27 28.44 7.20 -6.81
CA THR A 27 29.04 6.82 -5.50
C THR A 27 28.32 5.72 -4.72
N SER A 28 27.24 5.12 -5.26
CA SER A 28 26.53 4.01 -4.59
C SER A 28 26.95 2.62 -5.11
N SER A 29 28.24 2.31 -5.06
CA SER A 29 28.78 1.01 -5.52
C SER A 29 28.69 -0.07 -4.43
N GLY A 30 27.48 -0.47 -4.05
CA GLY A 30 27.30 -1.55 -3.04
C GLY A 30 26.07 -2.44 -3.21
N GLY A 31 25.22 -2.20 -4.22
CA GLY A 31 24.01 -2.99 -4.45
C GLY A 31 24.22 -4.13 -5.46
N ARG A 32 23.42 -5.21 -5.32
CA ARG A 32 23.29 -6.26 -6.35
C ARG A 32 23.01 -5.63 -7.73
N PRO A 33 23.46 -6.25 -8.83
CA PRO A 33 23.20 -5.72 -10.18
C PRO A 33 21.70 -5.51 -10.40
N LEU A 34 21.35 -4.37 -11.02
CA LEU A 34 19.96 -3.92 -11.23
C LEU A 34 19.05 -5.02 -11.81
N ARG A 35 19.60 -5.85 -12.71
CA ARG A 35 18.87 -6.98 -13.32
C ARG A 35 18.42 -8.02 -12.28
N GLN A 36 19.26 -8.35 -11.30
CA GLN A 36 18.89 -9.30 -10.25
C GLN A 36 17.79 -8.74 -9.35
N GLN A 37 17.88 -7.45 -9.00
CA GLN A 37 16.83 -6.79 -8.22
C GLN A 37 15.49 -6.74 -8.97
N ALA A 38 15.52 -6.38 -10.25
CA ALA A 38 14.33 -6.35 -11.11
C ALA A 38 13.69 -7.74 -11.21
N VAL A 39 14.49 -8.80 -11.40
CA VAL A 39 14.01 -10.18 -11.48
C VAL A 39 13.40 -10.63 -10.14
N PHE A 40 14.06 -10.35 -9.02
CA PHE A 40 13.56 -10.69 -7.69
C PHE A 40 12.23 -10.00 -7.38
N LEU A 41 12.15 -8.69 -7.61
CA LEU A 41 10.91 -7.93 -7.42
C LEU A 41 9.79 -8.40 -8.35
N SER A 42 10.11 -8.72 -9.61
CA SER A 42 9.13 -9.25 -10.56
C SER A 42 8.54 -10.58 -10.09
N THR A 43 9.35 -11.46 -9.48
CA THR A 43 8.87 -12.73 -8.91
C THR A 43 7.97 -12.50 -7.70
N LEU A 44 8.29 -11.54 -6.83
CA LEU A 44 7.40 -11.19 -5.71
C LEU A 44 6.06 -10.61 -6.19
N VAL A 45 6.09 -9.71 -7.18
CA VAL A 45 4.87 -9.15 -7.79
C VAL A 45 4.05 -10.25 -8.46
N PHE A 46 4.70 -11.14 -9.23
CA PHE A 46 4.06 -12.27 -9.87
C PHE A 46 3.36 -13.19 -8.85
N LEU A 47 4.05 -13.54 -7.76
CA LEU A 47 3.48 -14.31 -6.66
C LEU A 47 2.27 -13.63 -6.04
N LEU A 48 2.38 -12.33 -5.74
CA LEU A 48 1.29 -11.56 -5.15
C LEU A 48 0.07 -11.55 -6.06
N VAL A 49 0.27 -11.23 -7.34
CA VAL A 49 -0.79 -11.13 -8.34
C VAL A 49 -1.55 -12.45 -8.53
N PHE A 50 -0.85 -13.58 -8.70
CA PHE A 50 -1.52 -14.85 -8.93
C PHE A 50 -2.06 -15.51 -7.66
N SER A 51 -1.43 -15.26 -6.49
CA SER A 51 -1.95 -15.77 -5.22
C SER A 51 -3.26 -15.09 -4.80
N THR A 52 -3.46 -13.83 -5.18
CA THR A 52 -4.69 -13.06 -4.88
C THR A 52 -5.63 -12.95 -6.08
N TRP A 53 -5.40 -13.71 -7.15
CA TRP A 53 -6.22 -13.64 -8.36
C TRP A 53 -7.70 -13.96 -8.07
N GLY A 54 -8.59 -13.05 -8.46
CA GLY A 54 -10.04 -13.14 -8.26
C GLY A 54 -10.79 -13.76 -9.45
N HIS A 55 -12.03 -14.19 -9.21
CA HIS A 55 -12.92 -14.72 -10.25
C HIS A 55 -13.20 -13.69 -11.35
N GLY A 56 -13.51 -14.17 -12.54
CA GLY A 56 -13.80 -13.30 -13.68
C GLY A 56 -14.61 -14.00 -14.77
N VAL A 57 -14.55 -13.44 -15.98
CA VAL A 57 -15.25 -14.00 -17.15
C VAL A 57 -14.26 -14.30 -18.28
N GLY A 58 -14.52 -15.40 -19.00
CA GLY A 58 -13.72 -15.81 -20.16
C GLY A 58 -12.26 -16.13 -19.81
N LEU A 59 -11.32 -15.35 -20.34
CA LEU A 59 -9.88 -15.52 -20.09
C LEU A 59 -9.54 -15.36 -18.60
N TRP A 60 -10.24 -14.49 -17.88
CA TRP A 60 -9.98 -14.28 -16.46
C TRP A 60 -10.36 -15.47 -15.59
N GLU A 61 -11.39 -16.23 -15.97
CA GLU A 61 -11.76 -17.46 -15.26
C GLU A 61 -10.75 -18.58 -15.51
N LYS A 62 -10.26 -18.71 -16.75
CA LYS A 62 -9.18 -19.67 -17.07
C LYS A 62 -7.89 -19.39 -16.27
N ILE A 63 -7.55 -18.11 -16.09
CA ILE A 63 -6.41 -17.71 -15.26
C ILE A 63 -6.68 -18.02 -13.79
N PHE A 64 -7.91 -17.79 -13.31
CA PHE A 64 -8.31 -18.11 -11.96
C PHE A 64 -8.20 -19.62 -11.66
N GLU A 65 -8.65 -20.48 -12.57
CA GLU A 65 -8.50 -21.94 -12.44
C GLU A 65 -7.02 -22.35 -12.39
N ALA A 66 -6.17 -21.69 -13.19
CA ALA A 66 -4.74 -21.97 -13.26
C ALA A 66 -3.91 -21.30 -12.14
N LYS A 67 -4.51 -20.44 -11.31
CA LYS A 67 -3.77 -19.53 -10.43
C LYS A 67 -2.84 -20.25 -9.46
N TRP A 68 -3.25 -21.40 -8.93
CA TRP A 68 -2.45 -22.17 -7.97
C TRP A 68 -1.20 -22.78 -8.61
N TYR A 69 -1.29 -23.20 -9.88
CA TYR A 69 -0.13 -23.65 -10.64
C TYR A 69 0.84 -22.49 -10.92
N LEU A 70 0.32 -21.31 -11.23
CA LEU A 70 1.12 -20.10 -11.42
C LEU A 70 1.78 -19.67 -10.11
N THR A 71 1.07 -19.66 -8.98
CA THR A 71 1.64 -19.39 -7.65
C THR A 71 2.72 -20.41 -7.29
N ALA A 72 2.51 -21.70 -7.56
CA ALA A 72 3.51 -22.74 -7.33
C ALA A 72 4.78 -22.51 -8.17
N LEU A 73 4.63 -22.15 -9.45
CA LEU A 73 5.74 -21.76 -10.31
C LEU A 73 6.50 -20.55 -9.72
N GLY A 74 5.77 -19.52 -9.29
CA GLY A 74 6.35 -18.35 -8.62
C GLY A 74 7.12 -18.72 -7.35
N ALA A 75 6.61 -19.68 -6.56
CA ALA A 75 7.25 -20.13 -5.33
C ALA A 75 8.55 -20.91 -5.61
N VAL A 76 8.56 -21.74 -6.65
CA VAL A 76 9.78 -22.42 -7.12
C VAL A 76 10.81 -21.40 -7.62
N LEU A 77 10.39 -20.41 -8.41
CA LEU A 77 11.26 -19.33 -8.88
C LEU A 77 11.85 -18.55 -7.69
N LEU A 78 11.03 -18.24 -6.68
CA LEU A 78 11.49 -17.58 -5.46
C LEU A 78 12.50 -18.46 -4.71
N ALA A 79 12.26 -19.76 -4.55
CA ALA A 79 13.20 -20.67 -3.89
C ALA A 79 14.56 -20.74 -4.62
N VAL A 80 14.54 -20.75 -5.97
CA VAL A 80 15.75 -20.67 -6.80
C VAL A 80 16.48 -19.34 -6.56
N GLN A 81 15.76 -18.21 -6.57
CA GLN A 81 16.35 -16.90 -6.29
C GLN A 81 16.90 -16.79 -4.86
N LEU A 82 16.23 -17.36 -3.87
CA LEU A 82 16.72 -17.41 -2.49
C LEU A 82 18.06 -18.16 -2.39
N LYS A 83 18.21 -19.27 -3.13
CA LYS A 83 19.46 -20.00 -3.21
C LYS A 83 20.56 -19.19 -3.90
N TYR A 84 20.30 -18.69 -5.12
CA TYR A 84 21.34 -18.08 -5.96
C TYR A 84 21.65 -16.62 -5.62
N PHE A 85 20.67 -15.87 -5.12
CA PHE A 85 20.85 -14.45 -4.81
C PHE A 85 21.17 -14.26 -3.33
N LEU A 86 20.48 -14.98 -2.44
CA LEU A 86 20.58 -14.81 -0.98
C LEU A 86 21.45 -15.90 -0.30
N ASN A 87 22.08 -16.80 -1.07
CA ASN A 87 22.90 -17.92 -0.58
C ASN A 87 22.19 -18.81 0.46
N VAL A 88 20.85 -18.90 0.38
CA VAL A 88 20.06 -19.77 1.25
C VAL A 88 20.30 -21.23 0.86
N ARG A 89 20.53 -22.10 1.85
CA ARG A 89 20.70 -23.54 1.58
C ARG A 89 19.38 -24.14 1.10
N ILE A 90 19.41 -24.82 -0.06
CA ILE A 90 18.23 -25.44 -0.67
C ILE A 90 17.58 -26.51 0.22
N THR A 91 18.37 -27.15 1.09
CA THR A 91 17.89 -28.14 2.06
C THR A 91 16.86 -27.53 3.02
N TYR A 92 17.13 -26.33 3.54
CA TYR A 92 16.21 -25.63 4.42
C TYR A 92 14.94 -25.19 3.68
N LEU A 93 15.06 -24.72 2.44
CA LEU A 93 13.91 -24.36 1.61
C LEU A 93 13.02 -25.57 1.29
N PHE A 94 13.64 -26.71 0.98
CA PHE A 94 12.94 -27.97 0.73
C PHE A 94 12.24 -28.48 1.99
N MET A 95 12.91 -28.45 3.15
CA MET A 95 12.30 -28.80 4.44
C MET A 95 11.04 -27.97 4.72
N VAL A 96 11.11 -26.64 4.57
CA VAL A 96 9.94 -25.78 4.75
C VAL A 96 8.85 -26.13 3.75
N GLY A 97 9.18 -26.36 2.48
CA GLY A 97 8.22 -26.77 1.45
C GLY A 97 7.49 -28.08 1.78
N VAL A 98 8.22 -29.09 2.28
CA VAL A 98 7.65 -30.37 2.70
C VAL A 98 6.73 -30.19 3.92
N VAL A 99 7.15 -29.42 4.92
CA VAL A 99 6.33 -29.16 6.11
C VAL A 99 5.04 -28.41 5.74
N VAL A 100 5.12 -27.43 4.85
CA VAL A 100 3.95 -26.70 4.34
C VAL A 100 3.02 -27.62 3.54
N ALA A 101 3.55 -28.50 2.70
CA ALA A 101 2.75 -29.45 1.93
C ALA A 101 2.04 -30.46 2.84
N MET A 102 2.75 -31.01 3.83
CA MET A 102 2.14 -31.90 4.83
C MET A 102 1.06 -31.17 5.62
N ALA A 103 1.31 -29.92 6.05
CA ALA A 103 0.31 -29.11 6.73
C ALA A 103 -0.90 -28.81 5.85
N ALA A 104 -0.71 -28.58 4.55
CA ALA A 104 -1.81 -28.32 3.62
C ALA A 104 -2.70 -29.55 3.40
N MET A 105 -2.16 -30.76 3.51
CA MET A 105 -2.93 -32.01 3.42
C MET A 105 -3.61 -32.40 4.73
N ALA A 106 -3.03 -32.03 5.87
CA ALA A 106 -3.52 -32.41 7.19
C ALA A 106 -4.46 -31.37 7.82
N ALA A 107 -4.30 -30.09 7.50
CA ALA A 107 -5.07 -29.02 8.11
C ALA A 107 -6.41 -28.82 7.40
N PRO A 108 -7.53 -28.72 8.14
CA PRO A 108 -8.85 -28.41 7.56
C PRO A 108 -8.97 -26.95 7.13
N VAL A 109 -8.08 -26.06 7.60
CA VAL A 109 -8.08 -24.63 7.30
C VAL A 109 -6.80 -24.20 6.56
N PRO A 110 -6.89 -23.39 5.49
CA PRO A 110 -5.72 -22.91 4.74
C PRO A 110 -4.80 -21.96 5.53
N GLU A 111 -5.24 -21.42 6.66
CA GLU A 111 -4.42 -20.50 7.46
C GLU A 111 -3.20 -21.21 8.06
N ILE A 112 -3.35 -22.47 8.47
CA ILE A 112 -2.28 -23.26 9.11
C ILE A 112 -1.06 -23.43 8.20
N PRO A 113 -1.18 -23.97 6.97
CA PRO A 113 -0.04 -24.11 6.07
C PRO A 113 0.59 -22.76 5.69
N TYR A 114 -0.22 -21.70 5.59
CA TYR A 114 0.28 -20.35 5.33
C TYR A 114 1.14 -19.82 6.47
N THR A 115 0.65 -19.92 7.71
CA THR A 115 1.38 -19.53 8.91
C THR A 115 2.69 -20.31 9.04
N ILE A 116 2.64 -21.64 8.85
CA ILE A 116 3.83 -22.50 8.84
C ILE A 116 4.82 -22.06 7.77
N GLY A 117 4.36 -21.69 6.57
CA GLY A 117 5.21 -21.19 5.50
C GLY A 117 5.90 -19.88 5.86
N ILE A 118 5.18 -18.93 6.46
CA ILE A 118 5.76 -17.66 6.94
C ILE A 118 6.81 -17.92 8.02
N PHE A 119 6.47 -18.69 9.05
CA PHE A 119 7.40 -18.96 10.15
C PHE A 119 8.63 -19.76 9.66
N GLY A 120 8.41 -20.77 8.83
CA GLY A 120 9.48 -21.58 8.24
C GLY A 120 10.43 -20.73 7.41
N LEU A 121 9.90 -19.95 6.45
CA LEU A 121 10.72 -19.06 5.63
C LEU A 121 11.45 -18.00 6.48
N SER A 122 10.76 -17.40 7.46
CA SER A 122 11.35 -16.43 8.40
C SER A 122 12.55 -17.01 9.15
N LEU A 123 12.41 -18.24 9.67
CA LEU A 123 13.49 -18.94 10.38
C LEU A 123 14.67 -19.21 9.45
N VAL A 124 14.41 -19.65 8.22
CA VAL A 124 15.44 -19.94 7.23
C VAL A 124 16.23 -18.68 6.85
N LEU A 125 15.54 -17.56 6.62
CA LEU A 125 16.18 -16.28 6.32
C LEU A 125 17.02 -15.77 7.50
N PHE A 126 16.51 -15.90 8.73
CA PHE A 126 17.24 -15.54 9.95
C PHE A 126 18.52 -16.39 10.13
N HIS A 127 18.44 -17.70 9.87
CA HIS A 127 19.56 -18.63 10.08
C HIS A 127 20.60 -18.62 8.96
N THR A 128 20.22 -18.20 7.74
CA THR A 128 21.15 -18.11 6.60
C THR A 128 22.24 -17.04 6.83
N GLY A 129 21.90 -15.96 7.54
CA GLY A 129 22.81 -14.84 7.76
C GLY A 129 23.00 -13.94 6.54
N GLY A 130 23.95 -13.02 6.63
CA GLY A 130 24.25 -12.06 5.54
C GLY A 130 23.04 -11.21 5.14
N GLU A 131 22.83 -11.05 3.84
CA GLU A 131 21.75 -10.23 3.28
C GLU A 131 20.35 -10.82 3.58
N ALA A 132 20.21 -12.14 3.66
CA ALA A 132 18.92 -12.78 3.97
C ALA A 132 18.40 -12.39 5.35
N ARG A 133 19.30 -12.37 6.33
CA ARG A 133 18.97 -11.93 7.68
C ARG A 133 18.66 -10.42 7.74
N GLN A 134 19.36 -9.59 6.98
CA GLN A 134 19.07 -8.15 6.89
C GLN A 134 17.67 -7.87 6.31
N TRP A 135 17.24 -8.63 5.29
CA TRP A 135 15.87 -8.54 4.75
C TRP A 135 14.83 -8.93 5.80
N PHE A 136 15.07 -10.00 6.54
CA PHE A 136 14.20 -10.43 7.63
C PHE A 136 14.14 -9.39 8.76
N GLU A 137 15.29 -8.91 9.25
CA GLU A 137 15.38 -7.93 10.33
C GLU A 137 14.69 -6.61 9.94
N SER A 138 14.89 -6.15 8.70
CA SER A 138 14.23 -4.94 8.19
C SER A 138 12.71 -5.11 8.14
N SER A 139 12.24 -6.26 7.64
CA SER A 139 10.80 -6.58 7.59
C SER A 139 10.20 -6.68 8.99
N TYR A 140 10.91 -7.31 9.92
CA TYR A 140 10.48 -7.47 11.31
C TYR A 140 10.44 -6.15 12.07
N ILE A 141 11.44 -5.29 11.89
CA ILE A 141 11.47 -3.95 12.50
C ILE A 141 10.28 -3.11 12.01
N LEU A 142 10.00 -3.12 10.70
CA LEU A 142 8.85 -2.41 10.13
C LEU A 142 7.53 -2.96 10.68
N ALA A 143 7.36 -4.28 10.70
CA ALA A 143 6.16 -4.92 11.24
C ALA A 143 5.94 -4.54 12.71
N ARG A 144 7.00 -4.59 13.54
CA ARG A 144 6.94 -4.24 14.96
C ARG A 144 6.63 -2.75 15.20
N GLN A 145 7.00 -1.86 14.28
CA GLN A 145 6.69 -0.43 14.37
C GLN A 145 5.25 -0.14 13.93
N ILE A 146 4.82 -0.73 12.82
CA ILE A 146 3.51 -0.44 12.21
C ILE A 146 2.38 -1.11 12.98
N LEU A 147 2.54 -2.37 13.40
CA LEU A 147 1.46 -3.19 13.94
C LEU A 147 0.82 -2.62 15.23
N PRO A 148 1.57 -2.13 16.23
CA PRO A 148 0.97 -1.53 17.42
C PRO A 148 0.21 -0.23 17.10
N ILE A 149 0.79 0.62 16.26
CA ILE A 149 0.17 1.90 15.85
C ILE A 149 -1.11 1.63 15.06
N LEU A 150 -1.08 0.66 14.15
CA LEU A 150 -2.24 0.21 13.39
C LEU A 150 -3.35 -0.28 14.30
N PHE A 151 -3.03 -1.14 15.28
CA PHE A 151 -4.03 -1.70 16.19
C PHE A 151 -4.70 -0.61 17.05
N ILE A 152 -3.91 0.33 17.57
CA ILE A 152 -4.43 1.50 18.29
C ILE A 152 -5.31 2.34 17.35
N GLY A 153 -4.84 2.61 16.13
CA GLY A 153 -5.59 3.38 15.13
C GLY A 153 -6.93 2.74 14.78
N VAL A 154 -6.98 1.42 14.60
CA VAL A 154 -8.21 0.67 14.29
C VAL A 154 -9.19 0.69 15.47
N ILE A 155 -8.70 0.49 16.71
CA ILE A 155 -9.57 0.57 17.90
C ILE A 155 -10.13 1.99 18.06
N MET A 156 -9.28 3.01 17.94
CA MET A 156 -9.70 4.41 18.05
C MET A 156 -10.69 4.76 16.95
N ALA A 157 -10.44 4.34 15.70
CA ALA A 157 -11.38 4.54 14.60
C ALA A 157 -12.72 3.88 14.88
N GLY A 158 -12.74 2.62 15.38
CA GLY A 158 -13.99 1.95 15.76
C GLY A 158 -14.73 2.65 16.90
N PHE A 159 -14.01 3.16 17.89
CA PHE A 159 -14.58 3.90 19.01
C PHE A 159 -15.21 5.24 18.57
N PHE A 160 -14.55 5.97 17.67
CA PHE A 160 -15.04 7.26 17.19
C PHE A 160 -16.07 7.15 16.08
N LEU A 161 -15.85 6.28 15.10
CA LEU A 161 -16.67 6.19 13.87
C LEU A 161 -17.70 5.07 13.91
N GLY A 162 -17.67 4.21 14.93
CA GLY A 162 -18.55 3.05 15.02
C GLY A 162 -18.07 1.89 14.15
N ARG A 163 -18.90 0.85 14.05
CA ARG A 163 -18.64 -0.30 13.19
C ARG A 163 -19.36 -0.12 11.86
N PRO A 164 -18.74 -0.45 10.71
CA PRO A 164 -19.45 -0.48 9.43
C PRO A 164 -20.73 -1.32 9.53
N GLY A 165 -21.88 -0.72 9.19
CA GLY A 165 -23.20 -1.33 9.28
C GLY A 165 -23.70 -1.64 10.71
N GLY A 166 -23.18 -0.95 11.73
CA GLY A 166 -23.54 -1.13 13.15
C GLY A 166 -23.96 0.17 13.85
N GLU A 167 -23.82 0.21 15.18
CA GLU A 167 -24.14 1.40 15.99
C GLU A 167 -23.14 2.54 15.75
N GLU A 168 -23.63 3.78 15.82
CA GLU A 168 -22.82 5.00 15.69
C GLU A 168 -21.77 5.07 16.82
N GLY A 169 -20.54 5.46 16.48
CA GLY A 169 -19.49 5.74 17.46
C GLY A 169 -19.69 7.07 18.18
N MET A 170 -18.66 7.56 18.89
CA MET A 170 -18.73 8.85 19.60
C MET A 170 -18.88 10.07 18.67
N VAL A 171 -18.44 9.99 17.41
CA VAL A 171 -18.60 11.06 16.43
C VAL A 171 -20.04 11.02 15.92
N SER A 172 -20.86 11.96 16.41
CA SER A 172 -22.26 12.05 15.98
C SER A 172 -22.36 12.25 14.46
N SER A 173 -23.23 11.47 13.83
CA SER A 173 -23.60 11.57 12.41
C SER A 173 -23.99 12.99 11.99
N LYS A 174 -24.47 13.82 12.94
CA LYS A 174 -24.78 15.24 12.72
C LYS A 174 -23.56 16.06 12.25
N TYR A 175 -22.37 15.82 12.81
CA TYR A 175 -21.16 16.55 12.42
C TYR A 175 -20.66 16.11 11.04
N VAL A 176 -20.66 14.80 10.78
CA VAL A 176 -20.21 14.24 9.50
C VAL A 176 -21.15 14.65 8.38
N SER A 177 -22.46 14.45 8.56
CA SER A 177 -23.47 14.87 7.59
C SER A 177 -23.48 16.39 7.38
N GLY A 178 -23.31 17.18 8.43
CA GLY A 178 -23.29 18.65 8.34
C GLY A 178 -22.10 19.23 7.59
N LEU A 179 -20.92 18.60 7.69
CA LEU A 179 -19.68 19.10 7.07
C LEU A 179 -19.40 18.45 5.70
N VAL A 180 -19.59 17.14 5.59
CA VAL A 180 -19.21 16.34 4.41
C VAL A 180 -20.36 15.47 3.88
N GLY A 181 -21.61 15.70 4.28
CA GLY A 181 -22.75 14.93 3.77
C GLY A 181 -23.24 15.33 2.39
N GLY A 182 -23.06 16.60 2.00
CA GLY A 182 -23.40 17.09 0.67
C GLY A 182 -22.32 16.81 -0.38
N ASN A 183 -22.69 16.87 -1.67
CA ASN A 183 -21.74 16.79 -2.79
C ASN A 183 -21.21 18.16 -3.25
N ALA A 184 -21.40 19.22 -2.44
CA ALA A 184 -20.92 20.56 -2.76
C ALA A 184 -19.38 20.61 -2.82
N ILE A 185 -18.84 21.58 -3.56
CA ILE A 185 -17.39 21.79 -3.68
C ILE A 185 -16.75 21.96 -2.29
N SER A 186 -17.41 22.65 -1.36
CA SER A 186 -16.93 22.85 0.02
C SER A 186 -16.76 21.53 0.79
N SER A 187 -17.72 20.61 0.68
CA SER A 187 -17.65 19.29 1.31
C SER A 187 -16.54 18.43 0.72
N ASN A 188 -16.37 18.47 -0.61
CA ASN A 188 -15.27 17.78 -1.31
C ASN A 188 -13.90 18.39 -0.99
N LEU A 189 -13.83 19.72 -0.84
CA LEU A 189 -12.64 20.45 -0.46
C LEU A 189 -12.21 20.11 0.96
N LEU A 190 -13.16 20.09 1.90
CA LEU A 190 -12.91 19.69 3.27
C LEU A 190 -12.43 18.24 3.33
N ALA A 191 -13.10 17.33 2.61
CA ALA A 191 -12.72 15.92 2.59
C ALA A 191 -11.33 15.68 1.98
N SER A 192 -10.99 16.32 0.86
CA SER A 192 -9.63 16.19 0.28
C SER A 192 -8.56 16.81 1.17
N PHE A 193 -8.83 17.95 1.82
CA PHE A 193 -7.91 18.56 2.77
C PHE A 193 -7.68 17.68 4.00
N MET A 194 -8.75 17.10 4.56
CA MET A 194 -8.63 16.09 5.62
C MET A 194 -7.84 14.87 5.13
N GLY A 195 -8.08 14.39 3.91
CA GLY A 195 -7.36 13.26 3.32
C GLY A 195 -5.85 13.49 3.22
N VAL A 196 -5.42 14.69 2.86
CA VAL A 196 -3.98 15.05 2.85
C VAL A 196 -3.35 15.01 4.25
N LEU A 197 -4.13 15.32 5.29
CA LEU A 197 -3.65 15.31 6.67
C LEU A 197 -3.72 13.91 7.30
N MET A 198 -4.71 13.11 6.91
CA MET A 198 -4.93 11.78 7.41
C MET A 198 -3.97 10.80 6.74
N TYR A 199 -3.26 10.02 7.55
CA TYR A 199 -2.46 8.90 7.06
C TYR A 199 -3.19 7.60 7.37
N PHE A 200 -3.85 7.03 6.36
CA PHE A 200 -4.45 5.70 6.46
C PHE A 200 -3.53 4.64 5.86
N ALA A 201 -3.44 3.50 6.54
CA ALA A 201 -2.97 2.31 5.86
C ALA A 201 -4.04 1.87 4.86
N THR A 202 -3.62 1.40 3.68
CA THR A 202 -4.53 0.95 2.61
C THR A 202 -5.57 -0.07 3.10
N LEU A 203 -5.19 -0.93 4.05
CA LEU A 203 -6.08 -1.93 4.65
C LEU A 203 -7.18 -1.33 5.53
N THR A 204 -6.94 -0.16 6.12
CA THR A 204 -7.89 0.51 7.03
C THR A 204 -8.69 1.61 6.36
N GLU A 205 -8.28 2.04 5.16
CA GLU A 205 -8.89 3.14 4.44
C GLU A 205 -10.35 2.84 4.06
N VAL A 206 -10.63 1.64 3.53
CA VAL A 206 -11.98 1.19 3.15
C VAL A 206 -12.96 1.14 4.33
N PRO A 207 -12.67 0.44 5.45
CA PRO A 207 -13.62 0.39 6.56
C PRO A 207 -13.81 1.76 7.24
N VAL A 208 -12.78 2.60 7.30
CA VAL A 208 -12.91 3.96 7.84
C VAL A 208 -13.80 4.81 6.96
N LEU A 209 -13.62 4.77 5.64
CA LEU A 209 -14.49 5.45 4.70
C LEU A 209 -15.93 4.97 4.81
N GLN A 210 -16.13 3.66 4.94
CA GLN A 210 -17.46 3.08 5.13
C GLN A 210 -18.11 3.62 6.41
N GLY A 211 -17.37 3.71 7.52
CA GLY A 211 -17.87 4.32 8.75
C GLY A 211 -18.30 5.78 8.56
N PHE A 212 -17.55 6.58 7.79
CA PHE A 212 -17.97 7.95 7.46
C PHE A 212 -19.21 8.00 6.57
N MET A 213 -19.34 7.10 5.59
CA MET A 213 -20.53 7.01 4.75
C MET A 213 -21.77 6.58 5.54
N ASP A 214 -21.61 5.62 6.47
CA ASP A 214 -22.67 5.20 7.38
C ASP A 214 -23.09 6.35 8.31
N ALA A 215 -22.13 7.21 8.71
CA ALA A 215 -22.38 8.45 9.44
C ALA A 215 -22.93 9.62 8.57
N GLY A 216 -23.23 9.38 7.29
CA GLY A 216 -23.89 10.34 6.40
C GLY A 216 -22.98 11.16 5.50
N MET A 217 -21.73 10.76 5.26
CA MET A 217 -20.83 11.38 4.28
C MET A 217 -21.31 11.15 2.84
N GLY A 218 -21.24 12.20 2.02
CA GLY A 218 -21.59 12.13 0.60
C GLY A 218 -20.57 11.34 -0.23
N LYS A 219 -21.03 10.73 -1.33
CA LYS A 219 -20.19 9.92 -2.23
C LYS A 219 -19.08 10.72 -2.93
N GLY A 220 -19.34 11.99 -3.25
CA GLY A 220 -18.32 12.90 -3.79
C GLY A 220 -17.19 13.12 -2.79
N PRO A 221 -17.49 13.66 -1.59
CA PRO A 221 -16.52 13.81 -0.52
C PRO A 221 -15.77 12.52 -0.19
N ALA A 222 -16.45 11.37 -0.20
CA ALA A 222 -15.82 10.06 0.02
C ALA A 222 -14.73 9.76 -1.03
N LEU A 223 -15.03 10.00 -2.32
CA LEU A 223 -14.03 9.87 -3.38
C LEU A 223 -12.89 10.90 -3.25
N SER A 224 -13.20 12.15 -2.89
CA SER A 224 -12.18 13.17 -2.64
C SER A 224 -11.21 12.76 -1.53
N LEU A 225 -11.72 12.15 -0.45
CA LEU A 225 -10.89 11.64 0.65
C LEU A 225 -9.97 10.51 0.17
N LEU A 226 -10.53 9.51 -0.54
CA LEU A 226 -9.78 8.36 -1.08
C LEU A 226 -8.71 8.73 -2.11
N LEU A 227 -8.92 9.80 -2.88
CA LEU A 227 -7.92 10.24 -3.86
C LEU A 227 -6.79 11.04 -3.19
N ALA A 228 -7.10 11.78 -2.13
CA ALA A 228 -6.13 12.60 -1.42
C ALA A 228 -5.21 11.77 -0.49
N GLY A 229 -5.78 10.79 0.23
CA GLY A 229 -5.08 9.97 1.23
C GLY A 229 -3.78 9.31 0.75
N PRO A 230 -3.78 8.52 -0.34
CA PRO A 230 -2.57 7.88 -0.86
C PRO A 230 -1.66 8.87 -1.60
N ALA A 231 -2.15 10.03 -2.01
CA ALA A 231 -1.37 11.01 -2.74
C ALA A 231 -0.42 11.78 -1.81
N VAL A 232 -0.86 12.18 -0.62
CA VAL A 232 -0.06 12.96 0.33
C VAL A 232 -0.44 12.61 1.77
N SER A 233 0.55 12.57 2.66
CA SER A 233 0.37 12.40 4.09
C SER A 233 1.30 13.33 4.88
N LEU A 234 1.00 13.61 6.15
CA LEU A 234 1.87 14.43 7.00
C LEU A 234 3.34 13.98 7.00
N PRO A 235 3.68 12.69 7.14
CA PRO A 235 5.07 12.24 7.04
C PRO A 235 5.69 12.49 5.66
N SER A 236 4.95 12.25 4.57
CA SER A 236 5.48 12.45 3.21
C SER A 236 5.69 13.93 2.89
N ILE A 237 4.87 14.84 3.44
CA ILE A 237 5.07 16.28 3.33
C ILE A 237 6.42 16.69 3.93
N LEU A 238 6.79 16.15 5.10
CA LEU A 238 8.07 16.46 5.74
C LEU A 238 9.26 16.02 4.88
N VAL A 239 9.17 14.81 4.30
CA VAL A 239 10.22 14.27 3.40
C VAL A 239 10.27 15.05 2.09
N ILE A 240 9.13 15.29 1.43
CA ILE A 240 9.09 16.03 0.16
C ILE A 240 9.57 17.47 0.38
N ARG A 241 9.30 18.08 1.54
CA ARG A 241 9.83 19.40 1.89
C ARG A 241 11.35 19.42 1.99
N SER A 242 11.97 18.43 2.62
CA SER A 242 13.44 18.36 2.70
C SER A 242 14.08 18.13 1.33
N VAL A 243 13.38 17.44 0.43
CA VAL A 243 13.83 17.14 -0.92
C VAL A 243 13.59 18.33 -1.86
N MET A 244 12.35 18.79 -2.04
CA MET A 244 11.95 19.75 -3.09
C MET A 244 11.87 21.22 -2.61
N GLY A 245 11.97 21.46 -1.30
CA GLY A 245 11.82 22.78 -0.70
C GLY A 245 10.36 23.18 -0.51
N ALA A 246 10.10 24.01 0.51
CA ALA A 246 8.75 24.32 0.99
C ALA A 246 7.80 24.86 -0.10
N LYS A 247 8.29 25.71 -1.01
CA LYS A 247 7.46 26.29 -2.09
C LYS A 247 6.89 25.22 -3.02
N ARG A 248 7.70 24.23 -3.43
CA ARG A 248 7.27 23.17 -4.34
C ARG A 248 6.38 22.16 -3.64
N THR A 249 6.68 21.84 -2.38
CA THR A 249 5.84 20.98 -1.56
C THR A 249 4.45 21.56 -1.38
N LEU A 250 4.35 22.86 -1.08
CA LEU A 250 3.05 23.53 -0.96
C LEU A 250 2.26 23.50 -2.29
N ALA A 251 2.92 23.80 -3.41
CA ALA A 251 2.29 23.71 -4.73
C ALA A 251 1.76 22.30 -5.04
N TYR A 252 2.55 21.27 -4.70
CA TYR A 252 2.15 19.88 -4.87
C TYR A 252 0.92 19.52 -4.01
N ILE A 253 0.92 19.91 -2.72
CA ILE A 253 -0.22 19.69 -1.82
C ILE A 253 -1.48 20.36 -2.37
N LEU A 254 -1.38 21.63 -2.79
CA LEU A 254 -2.52 22.37 -3.33
C LEU A 254 -3.08 21.70 -4.59
N LEU A 255 -2.21 21.24 -5.49
CA LEU A 255 -2.64 20.51 -6.69
C LEU A 255 -3.35 19.21 -6.35
N VAL A 256 -2.88 18.46 -5.34
CA VAL A 256 -3.54 17.24 -4.87
C VAL A 256 -4.94 17.55 -4.32
N VAL A 257 -5.06 18.55 -3.44
CA VAL A 257 -6.34 18.98 -2.87
C VAL A 257 -7.31 19.41 -3.98
N ILE A 258 -6.84 20.24 -4.92
CA ILE A 258 -7.68 20.74 -6.03
C ILE A 258 -8.13 19.59 -6.92
N CYS A 259 -7.20 18.72 -7.38
CA CYS A 259 -7.56 17.60 -8.24
C CYS A 259 -8.54 16.64 -7.55
N ALA A 260 -8.28 16.27 -6.29
CA ALA A 260 -9.16 15.39 -5.53
C ALA A 260 -10.55 16.02 -5.30
N THR A 261 -10.61 17.32 -4.99
CA THR A 261 -11.87 18.07 -4.85
C THR A 261 -12.65 18.08 -6.15
N MET A 262 -11.99 18.38 -7.28
CA MET A 262 -12.64 18.43 -8.59
C MET A 262 -13.18 17.05 -8.98
N THR A 263 -12.37 16.00 -8.84
CA THR A 263 -12.79 14.64 -9.17
C THR A 263 -13.96 14.17 -8.30
N GLY A 264 -13.90 14.40 -6.98
CA GLY A 264 -15.01 14.05 -6.09
C GLY A 264 -16.28 14.86 -6.37
N THR A 265 -16.16 16.16 -6.66
CA THR A 265 -17.32 16.99 -7.01
C THR A 265 -17.96 16.50 -8.31
N MET A 266 -17.16 16.24 -9.36
CA MET A 266 -17.66 15.71 -10.62
C MET A 266 -18.37 14.38 -10.44
N PHE A 267 -17.78 13.47 -9.66
CA PHE A 267 -18.38 12.18 -9.34
C PHE A 267 -19.67 12.32 -8.53
N GLY A 268 -19.69 13.23 -7.54
CA GLY A 268 -20.86 13.52 -6.74
C GLY A 268 -22.02 14.08 -7.56
N ILE A 269 -21.74 14.90 -8.58
CA ILE A 269 -22.75 15.37 -9.53
C ILE A 269 -23.28 14.21 -10.38
N LEU A 270 -22.40 13.38 -10.93
CA LEU A 270 -22.77 12.27 -11.83
C LEU A 270 -23.66 11.22 -11.15
N ILE A 271 -23.44 10.91 -9.88
CA ILE A 271 -24.20 9.88 -9.16
C ILE A 271 -25.50 10.41 -8.54
N ASN A 272 -25.60 11.72 -8.35
CA ASN A 272 -26.80 12.37 -7.81
C ASN A 272 -27.73 12.89 -8.91
N SER A 273 -27.42 12.55 -10.18
CA SER A 273 -28.27 12.75 -11.38
C SER A 273 -29.00 11.46 -11.71
#